data_AF-A0A164ERX8-F1
#
_entry.id   AF-A0A164ERX8-F1
#
_cell.length_a   1.000
_cell.length_b   1.000
_cell.length_c   1.000
_cell.angle_alpha   90.00
_cell.angle_beta   90.00
_cell.angle_gamma   90.00
#
_symmetry.space_group_name_H-M   'P 1'
#
loop_
_entity.id
_entity.type
_entity.pdbx_description
1 polymer ?
#
loop_
_entity_poly.entity_id
_entity_poly.type
_entity_poly.pdbx_seq_one_letter_code
_entity_poly.pdbx_strand_id
1 'polypeptide(L)'
;PNYPLVYSHLGDCRWNIDVKPGLKIRLLFAFFVTQDQADFLYVYDGPTVYSKLLFEKSGSVTTPFEITSTSNQVLLRFITDANTALPGFLVVYSTV
;
A
#
# COMPACT_ATOMS: atom_id res chain seq x y z
N PRO A 1 -3.24 5.67 -7.24
CA PRO A 1 -4.28 5.38 -8.27
C PRO A 1 -3.67 5.53 -9.67
N ASN A 2 -4.29 4.96 -10.71
CA ASN A 2 -3.96 5.13 -12.14
C ASN A 2 -2.80 4.31 -12.73
N TYR A 3 -2.12 3.46 -11.96
CA TYR A 3 -1.06 2.60 -12.49
C TYR A 3 -1.53 1.87 -13.77
N PRO A 4 -0.74 1.88 -14.88
CA PRO A 4 0.65 2.32 -14.99
C PRO A 4 0.85 3.82 -15.27
N LEU A 5 -0.22 4.61 -15.38
CA LEU A 5 -0.13 6.07 -15.44
C LEU A 5 0.19 6.65 -14.05
N VAL A 6 0.58 7.91 -14.03
CA VAL A 6 0.94 8.60 -12.78
C VAL A 6 -0.29 8.83 -11.89
N TYR A 7 -0.08 8.79 -10.56
CA TYR A 7 -1.14 9.10 -9.60
C TYR A 7 -1.46 10.59 -9.54
N SER A 8 -2.59 10.95 -8.92
CA SER A 8 -2.96 12.35 -8.69
C SER A 8 -2.29 12.95 -7.46
N HIS A 9 -2.08 14.26 -7.48
CA HIS A 9 -1.58 15.05 -6.35
C HIS A 9 -2.62 15.20 -5.23
N LEU A 10 -2.15 15.52 -4.02
CA LEU A 10 -2.97 15.85 -2.85
C LEU A 10 -4.03 14.80 -2.51
N GLY A 11 -3.72 13.52 -2.75
CA GLY A 11 -4.61 12.40 -2.48
C GLY A 11 -4.44 11.83 -1.07
N ASP A 12 -5.54 11.43 -0.44
CA ASP A 12 -5.57 10.48 0.70
C ASP A 12 -6.41 9.28 0.26
N CYS A 13 -5.76 8.36 -0.46
CA CYS A 13 -6.42 7.19 -1.02
C CYS A 13 -6.35 6.03 -0.04
N ARG A 14 -7.48 5.32 0.15
CA ARG A 14 -7.57 4.20 1.10
C ARG A 14 -8.21 2.98 0.45
N TRP A 15 -7.62 1.82 0.70
CA TRP A 15 -8.17 0.53 0.28
C TRP A 15 -8.22 -0.41 1.49
N ASN A 16 -9.42 -0.88 1.80
CA ASN A 16 -9.63 -1.92 2.81
C ASN A 16 -9.71 -3.27 2.11
N ILE A 17 -8.97 -4.24 2.63
CA ILE A 17 -9.02 -5.64 2.21
C ILE A 17 -9.52 -6.44 3.40
N ASP A 18 -10.68 -7.06 3.23
CA ASP A 18 -11.32 -7.90 4.23
C ASP A 18 -11.45 -9.32 3.69
N VAL A 19 -10.91 -10.28 4.43
CA VAL A 19 -11.06 -11.71 4.11
C VAL A 19 -11.76 -12.43 5.26
N LYS A 20 -12.16 -13.69 5.02
CA LYS A 20 -12.85 -14.50 6.04
C LYS A 20 -12.01 -14.58 7.33
N PRO A 21 -12.63 -14.48 8.52
CA PRO A 21 -11.93 -14.69 9.79
C PRO A 21 -11.15 -16.01 9.81
N GLY A 22 -9.93 -15.97 10.35
CA GLY A 22 -9.01 -17.11 10.38
C GLY A 22 -8.06 -17.21 9.19
N LEU A 23 -8.32 -16.51 8.09
CA LEU A 23 -7.37 -16.36 6.98
C LEU A 23 -6.49 -15.14 7.19
N LYS A 24 -5.28 -15.17 6.63
CA LYS A 24 -4.36 -14.03 6.59
C LYS A 24 -4.26 -13.48 5.16
N ILE A 25 -3.79 -12.24 5.03
CA ILE A 25 -3.65 -11.54 3.75
C ILE A 25 -2.17 -11.45 3.43
N ARG A 26 -1.76 -12.03 2.29
CA ARG A 26 -0.43 -11.86 1.71
C ARG A 26 -0.50 -10.82 0.61
N LEU A 27 0.34 -9.79 0.70
CA LEU A 27 0.48 -8.73 -0.27
C LEU A 27 1.79 -8.90 -1.03
N LEU A 28 1.69 -9.06 -2.35
CA LEU A 28 2.81 -9.06 -3.28
C LEU A 28 2.93 -7.68 -3.92
N PHE A 29 4.03 -7.00 -3.63
CA PHE A 29 4.41 -5.75 -4.29
C PHE A 29 5.15 -6.08 -5.59
N ALA A 30 4.44 -5.98 -6.72
CA ALA A 30 5.01 -6.23 -8.04
C ALA A 30 5.74 -5.02 -8.62
N PHE A 31 5.37 -3.81 -8.20
CA PHE A 31 6.00 -2.56 -8.61
C PHE A 31 5.82 -1.49 -7.52
N PHE A 32 6.84 -0.65 -7.28
CA PHE A 32 6.76 0.46 -6.33
C PHE A 32 7.73 1.60 -6.66
N VAL A 33 7.21 2.71 -7.17
CA VAL A 33 7.93 3.96 -7.44
C VAL A 33 7.03 5.15 -7.12
N THR A 34 7.39 5.91 -6.09
CA THR A 34 6.68 7.10 -5.59
C THR A 34 7.68 8.23 -5.37
N GLN A 35 7.24 9.48 -5.19
CA GLN A 35 8.14 10.58 -4.89
C GLN A 35 8.85 10.31 -3.55
N ASP A 36 10.19 10.29 -3.58
CA ASP A 36 11.00 10.02 -2.40
C ASP A 36 10.77 11.08 -1.33
N GLN A 37 10.61 10.62 -0.08
CA GLN A 37 10.39 11.46 1.11
C GLN A 37 9.15 12.37 1.07
N ALA A 38 8.21 12.15 0.16
CA ALA A 38 7.00 12.98 0.05
C ALA A 38 5.70 12.17 -0.08
N ASP A 39 5.69 11.17 -0.97
CA ASP A 39 4.49 10.36 -1.24
C ASP A 39 4.63 8.99 -0.58
N PHE A 40 3.81 8.71 0.42
CA PHE A 40 3.96 7.53 1.27
C PHE A 40 2.81 6.56 1.12
N LEU A 41 3.14 5.28 0.96
CA LEU A 41 2.21 4.17 1.16
C LEU A 41 2.40 3.59 2.56
N TYR A 42 1.30 3.55 3.30
CA TYR A 42 1.17 2.87 4.59
C TYR A 42 0.33 1.60 4.41
N VAL A 43 0.75 0.52 5.06
CA VAL A 43 -0.03 -0.72 5.18
C VAL A 43 -0.20 -1.05 6.65
N TYR A 44 -1.45 -1.14 7.10
CA TYR A 44 -1.81 -1.45 8.48
C TYR A 44 -2.39 -2.86 8.59
N ASP A 45 -1.95 -3.60 9.61
CA ASP A 45 -2.38 -4.96 9.99
C ASP A 45 -3.74 -4.92 10.72
N GLY A 46 -4.75 -4.40 10.04
CA GLY A 46 -6.11 -4.24 10.57
C GLY A 46 -6.89 -3.18 9.82
N PRO A 47 -8.13 -2.90 10.26
CA PRO A 47 -9.07 -2.07 9.51
C PRO A 47 -8.83 -0.55 9.65
N THR A 48 -7.86 -0.11 10.47
CA THR A 48 -7.70 1.32 10.79
C THR A 48 -6.24 1.76 10.81
N VAL A 49 -6.02 3.08 10.75
CA VAL A 49 -4.70 3.71 10.92
C VAL A 49 -4.11 3.55 12.33
N TYR A 50 -4.90 3.05 13.28
CA TYR A 50 -4.45 2.72 14.64
C TYR A 50 -4.01 1.26 14.77
N SER A 51 -4.22 0.45 13.73
CA SER A 51 -3.72 -0.92 13.67
C SER A 51 -2.20 -0.94 13.47
N LYS A 52 -1.55 -2.08 13.75
CA LYS A 52 -0.09 -2.19 13.67
C LYS A 52 0.40 -1.88 12.25
N LEU A 53 1.38 -1.00 12.11
CA LEU A 53 2.00 -0.69 10.82
C LEU A 53 2.88 -1.86 10.36
N LEU A 54 2.63 -2.37 9.14
CA LEU A 54 3.41 -3.44 8.50
C LEU A 54 4.42 -2.89 7.51
N PHE A 55 4.07 -1.80 6.82
CA PHE A 55 4.88 -1.23 5.76
C PHE A 55 4.63 0.27 5.68
N GLU A 56 5.72 1.03 5.58
CA GLU A 56 5.74 2.46 5.31
C GLU A 56 6.95 2.75 4.42
N LYS A 57 6.69 3.17 3.18
CA LYS A 57 7.73 3.58 2.24
C LYS A 57 7.25 4.69 1.31
N SER A 58 8.24 5.45 0.87
CA SER A 58 8.23 6.37 -0.27
C SER A 58 9.43 6.04 -1.16
N GLY A 59 9.55 6.73 -2.30
CA GLY A 59 10.65 6.52 -3.24
C GLY A 59 10.50 5.26 -4.09
N SER A 60 11.64 4.76 -4.57
CA SER A 60 11.74 3.51 -5.34
C SER A 60 12.12 2.36 -4.41
N VAL A 61 11.29 1.31 -4.39
CA VAL A 61 11.55 0.11 -3.57
C VAL A 61 11.85 -1.07 -4.48
N THR A 62 12.87 -1.84 -4.14
CA THR A 62 13.23 -3.07 -4.89
C THR A 62 12.06 -4.05 -4.86
N THR A 63 11.57 -4.43 -6.03
CA THR A 63 10.44 -5.36 -6.23
C THR A 63 10.87 -6.52 -7.16
N PRO A 64 10.23 -7.71 -7.06
CA PRO A 64 9.09 -8.03 -6.21
C PRO A 64 9.48 -8.34 -4.76
N PHE A 65 8.58 -8.06 -3.82
CA PHE A 65 8.67 -8.51 -2.42
C PHE A 65 7.29 -8.69 -1.83
N GLU A 66 7.22 -9.29 -0.64
CA GLU A 66 5.95 -9.63 0.00
C GLU A 66 5.93 -9.30 1.48
N ILE A 67 4.72 -9.04 1.96
CA ILE A 67 4.40 -8.95 3.38
C ILE A 67 3.12 -9.73 3.66
N THR A 68 3.03 -10.32 4.85
CA THR A 68 1.86 -11.10 5.28
C THR A 68 1.30 -10.49 6.56
N SER A 69 -0.01 -10.26 6.58
CA SER A 69 -0.74 -9.77 7.74
C SER A 69 -0.84 -10.82 8.84
N THR A 70 -1.11 -10.38 10.07
CA THR A 70 -1.56 -11.27 11.16
C THR A 70 -3.06 -11.21 11.38
N SER A 71 -3.70 -10.13 10.94
CA SER A 71 -5.15 -9.92 10.90
C SER A 71 -5.77 -10.46 9.60
N ASN A 72 -7.09 -10.72 9.62
CA ASN A 72 -7.90 -10.99 8.41
C ASN A 72 -8.35 -9.70 7.70
N GLN A 73 -7.87 -8.54 8.15
CA GLN A 73 -8.15 -7.23 7.59
C GLN A 73 -6.86 -6.44 7.41
N VAL A 74 -6.77 -5.70 6.30
CA VAL A 74 -5.64 -4.80 6.02
C VAL A 74 -6.16 -3.49 5.46
N LEU A 75 -5.57 -2.38 5.89
CA LEU A 75 -5.79 -1.05 5.32
C LEU A 75 -4.52 -0.59 4.59
N LEU A 76 -4.62 -0.31 3.30
CA LEU A 76 -3.63 0.46 2.54
C LEU A 76 -4.05 1.92 2.55
N ARG A 77 -3.13 2.84 2.88
CA ARG A 77 -3.34 4.29 2.79
C ARG A 77 -2.19 4.93 2.03
N PHE A 78 -2.49 5.57 0.91
CA PHE A 78 -1.52 6.28 0.08
C PHE A 78 -1.78 7.79 0.15
N ILE A 79 -0.79 8.54 0.61
CA ILE A 79 -0.87 9.98 0.77
C ILE A 79 0.12 10.64 -0.19
N THR A 80 -0.34 11.63 -0.96
CA THR A 80 0.49 12.35 -1.92
C THR A 80 0.54 13.85 -1.66
N ASP A 81 1.65 14.48 -2.02
CA ASP A 81 1.86 15.92 -1.95
C ASP A 81 1.38 16.65 -3.23
N ALA A 82 1.68 17.94 -3.33
CA ALA A 82 1.30 18.79 -4.47
C ALA A 82 2.29 18.74 -5.66
N ASN A 83 3.39 17.98 -5.55
CA ASN A 83 4.58 18.14 -6.38
C ASN A 83 4.66 17.10 -7.51
N THR A 84 5.47 16.04 -7.37
CA THR A 84 5.81 15.12 -8.45
C THR A 84 4.95 13.87 -8.38
N ALA A 85 4.27 13.55 -9.49
CA ALA A 85 3.53 12.30 -9.60
C ALA A 85 4.34 11.28 -10.41
N LEU A 86 4.45 10.06 -9.86
CA LEU A 86 5.13 8.92 -10.49
C LEU A 86 4.12 7.77 -10.74
N PRO A 87 4.51 6.67 -11.38
CA PRO A 87 3.58 5.57 -11.69
C PRO A 87 2.94 4.91 -10.46
N GLY A 88 3.52 5.09 -9.26
CA GLY A 88 2.97 4.57 -8.02
C GLY A 88 3.34 3.11 -7.80
N PHE A 89 2.33 2.28 -7.51
CA PHE A 89 2.57 0.89 -7.11
C PHE A 89 1.54 -0.07 -7.71
N LEU A 90 1.94 -1.33 -7.82
CA LEU A 90 1.07 -2.46 -8.13
C LEU A 90 1.19 -3.48 -7.00
N VAL A 91 0.09 -3.72 -6.30
CA VAL A 91 -0.01 -4.72 -5.24
C VAL A 91 -1.06 -5.76 -5.62
N VAL A 92 -0.68 -7.03 -5.53
CA VAL A 92 -1.59 -8.18 -5.70
C VAL A 92 -1.77 -8.81 -4.33
N TYR A 93 -3.02 -9.05 -3.92
CA TYR A 93 -3.31 -9.71 -2.65
C TYR A 93 -3.82 -11.14 -2.85
N SER A 94 -3.52 -12.00 -1.89
CA SER A 94 -4.03 -13.36 -1.81
C SER A 94 -4.26 -13.77 -0.36
N THR A 95 -5.08 -14.78 -0.14
CA THR A 95 -5.26 -15.38 1.19
C THR A 95 -4.26 -16.50 1.43
N VAL A 96 -3.76 -16.60 2.66
CA VAL A 96 -2.92 -17.69 3.17
C VAL A 96 -3.48 -18.27 4.45
#